data_AF-A0A836Z127-F1
#
_entry.id   AF-A0A836Z127-F1
#
_cell.length_a   1.000
_cell.length_b   1.000
_cell.length_c   1.000
_cell.angle_alpha   90.00
_cell.angle_beta   90.00
_cell.angle_gamma   90.00
#
_symmetry.space_group_name_H-M   'P 1'
#
loop_
_entity.id
_entity.type
_entity.pdbx_description
1 polymer ?
#
loop_
_entity_poly.entity_id
_entity_poly.type
_entity_poly.pdbx_seq_one_letter_code
_entity_poly.pdbx_strand_id
1 'polypeptide(L)'
;MTLFNRAIALVCCLLPQIVLANLENYTVATWNLQGSSAINESKWNINVRQLLTGPQAAGILMVQEAGSLPSTAVHTRRMVQPEGVGFPIDEYV
;
A
#
# COMPACT_ATOMS: atom_id res chain seq x y z
N MET A 1 19.43 27.64 -30.86
CA MET A 1 18.82 27.25 -29.56
C MET A 1 17.83 26.08 -29.66
N THR A 2 17.23 25.77 -30.81
CA THR A 2 16.21 24.70 -30.93
C THR A 2 16.79 23.28 -31.02
N LEU A 3 17.94 23.10 -31.67
CA LEU A 3 18.64 21.80 -31.79
C LEU A 3 19.20 21.29 -30.45
N PHE A 4 19.75 22.18 -29.62
CA PHE A 4 20.29 21.85 -28.29
C PHE A 4 19.18 21.34 -27.35
N ASN A 5 18.04 22.03 -27.31
CA ASN A 5 16.88 21.60 -26.51
C ASN A 5 16.28 20.27 -27.00
N ARG A 6 16.32 20.01 -28.32
CA ARG A 6 15.88 18.72 -28.90
C ARG A 6 16.83 17.57 -28.54
N ALA A 7 18.13 17.83 -28.53
CA ALA A 7 19.13 16.85 -28.12
C ALA A 7 18.99 16.47 -26.62
N ILE A 8 18.74 17.45 -25.75
CA ILE A 8 18.48 17.21 -24.32
C ILE A 8 17.20 16.37 -24.14
N ALA A 9 16.12 16.72 -24.84
CA ALA A 9 14.88 15.95 -24.78
C ALA A 9 15.06 14.50 -25.24
N LEU A 10 15.82 14.27 -26.32
CA LEU A 10 16.13 12.93 -26.82
C LEU A 10 16.97 12.13 -25.81
N VAL A 11 17.98 12.75 -25.20
CA VAL A 11 18.82 12.11 -24.17
C VAL A 11 17.99 11.75 -22.93
N CYS A 12 17.08 12.63 -22.48
CA CYS A 12 16.18 12.33 -21.36
C CYS A 12 15.20 11.18 -21.66
N CYS A 13 14.75 11.03 -22.91
CA CYS A 13 13.89 9.91 -23.31
C CYS A 13 14.63 8.58 -23.49
N LEU A 14 15.95 8.63 -23.72
CA LEU A 14 16.80 7.45 -23.93
C LEU A 14 17.42 6.91 -22.63
N LEU A 15 17.32 7.64 -21.52
CA LEU A 15 17.66 7.12 -20.19
C LEU A 15 16.50 6.21 -19.74
N PRO A 16 16.67 4.87 -19.69
CA PRO A 16 15.64 4.03 -19.12
C PRO A 16 15.45 4.43 -17.65
N GLN A 17 14.24 4.85 -17.28
CA GLN A 17 13.85 4.94 -15.89
C GLN A 17 13.68 3.51 -15.38
N ILE A 18 14.78 2.88 -14.97
CA ILE A 18 14.75 1.53 -14.42
C ILE A 18 14.11 1.62 -13.03
N VAL A 19 12.78 1.54 -12.98
CA VAL A 19 12.03 1.44 -11.73
C VAL A 19 12.04 -0.03 -11.31
N LEU A 20 13.02 -0.44 -10.51
CA LEU A 20 13.10 -1.77 -9.93
C LEU A 20 12.26 -1.82 -8.64
N ALA A 21 10.95 -2.01 -8.79
CA ALA A 21 10.09 -2.40 -7.66
C ALA A 21 10.08 -3.93 -7.55
N ASN A 22 11.15 -4.52 -6.99
CA ASN A 22 11.18 -5.96 -6.72
C ASN A 22 10.40 -6.26 -5.43
N LEU A 23 9.72 -7.40 -5.37
CA LEU A 23 9.05 -7.89 -4.17
C LEU A 23 10.02 -8.02 -2.99
N GLU A 24 11.28 -8.34 -3.27
CA GLU A 24 12.36 -8.45 -2.26
C GLU A 24 12.72 -7.12 -1.59
N ASN A 25 12.31 -5.98 -2.16
CA ASN A 25 12.54 -4.66 -1.57
C ASN A 25 11.57 -4.36 -0.41
N TYR A 26 10.55 -5.19 -0.20
CA TYR A 26 9.54 -5.00 0.83
C TYR A 26 9.59 -6.11 1.86
N THR A 27 9.54 -5.74 3.14
CA THR A 27 9.29 -6.68 4.23
C THR A 27 7.79 -6.98 4.25
N VAL A 28 7.41 -8.15 3.76
CA VAL A 28 6.00 -8.55 3.63
C VAL A 28 5.62 -9.50 4.76
N ALA A 29 4.47 -9.25 5.40
CA ALA A 29 3.90 -10.12 6.42
C ALA A 29 2.43 -10.40 6.13
N THR A 30 1.93 -11.53 6.61
CA THR A 30 0.50 -11.87 6.56
C THR A 30 0.03 -12.35 7.92
N TRP A 31 -1.19 -11.99 8.31
CA TRP A 31 -1.77 -12.44 9.57
C TRP A 31 -3.28 -12.62 9.47
N ASN A 32 -3.77 -13.79 9.89
CA ASN A 32 -5.18 -14.00 10.15
C ASN A 32 -5.52 -13.48 11.55
N LEU A 33 -6.32 -12.41 11.62
CA LEU A 33 -6.68 -11.71 12.85
C LEU A 33 -7.72 -12.49 13.68
N GLN A 34 -8.44 -13.44 13.08
CA GLN A 34 -9.57 -14.16 13.68
C GLN A 34 -10.55 -13.19 14.37
N GLY A 35 -10.88 -12.08 13.71
CA GLY A 35 -11.69 -11.01 14.25
C GLY A 35 -13.18 -11.33 14.18
N SER A 36 -13.85 -11.47 15.33
CA SER A 36 -15.31 -11.40 15.41
C SER A 36 -15.75 -9.95 15.65
N SER A 37 -16.99 -9.64 15.28
CA SER A 37 -17.55 -8.27 15.14
C SER A 37 -17.50 -7.38 16.39
N ALA A 38 -17.13 -7.90 17.56
CA ALA A 38 -17.21 -7.21 18.85
C ALA A 38 -15.85 -6.92 19.52
N ILE A 39 -14.73 -7.51 19.07
CA ILE A 39 -13.42 -7.44 19.78
C ILE A 39 -12.29 -7.23 18.77
N ASN A 40 -12.30 -6.09 18.07
CA ASN A 40 -11.33 -5.88 16.99
C ASN A 40 -10.46 -4.62 17.15
N GLU A 41 -10.94 -3.60 17.86
CA GLU A 41 -10.18 -2.35 18.07
C GLU A 41 -8.86 -2.59 18.82
N SER A 42 -8.83 -3.52 19.78
CA SER A 42 -7.61 -3.86 20.52
C SER A 42 -6.61 -4.65 19.68
N LYS A 43 -7.06 -5.58 18.84
CA LYS A 43 -6.19 -6.36 17.94
C LYS A 43 -5.50 -5.45 16.92
N TRP A 44 -6.21 -4.45 16.40
CA TRP A 44 -5.63 -3.42 15.55
C TRP A 44 -4.64 -2.52 16.31
N ASN A 45 -5.07 -1.90 17.41
CA ASN A 45 -4.28 -0.90 18.11
C ASN A 45 -3.05 -1.46 18.85
N ILE A 46 -3.05 -2.75 19.19
CA ILE A 46 -1.92 -3.42 19.85
C ILE A 46 -1.13 -4.22 18.82
N ASN A 47 -1.69 -5.31 18.30
CA ASN A 47 -0.91 -6.29 17.54
C ASN A 47 -0.57 -5.80 16.13
N VAL A 48 -1.55 -5.31 15.36
CA VAL A 48 -1.27 -4.79 14.00
C VAL A 48 -0.31 -3.61 14.07
N ARG A 49 -0.51 -2.70 15.03
CA ARG A 49 0.41 -1.58 15.26
C ARG A 49 1.84 -2.05 15.53
N GLN A 50 2.03 -3.08 16.34
CA GLN A 50 3.36 -3.64 16.61
C GLN A 50 4.02 -4.25 15.37
N LEU A 51 3.25 -4.85 14.47
CA LEU A 51 3.78 -5.38 13.19
C LEU A 51 4.19 -4.28 12.21
N LEU A 52 3.55 -3.11 12.29
CA LEU A 52 3.79 -1.97 11.39
C LEU A 52 4.73 -0.90 11.97
N THR A 53 5.24 -1.08 13.19
CA THR A 53 6.11 -0.09 13.84
C THR A 53 7.40 -0.71 14.36
N GLY A 54 8.48 0.09 14.37
CA GLY A 54 9.79 -0.33 14.84
C GLY A 54 10.77 -0.73 13.73
N PRO A 55 12.00 -1.15 14.10
CA PRO A 55 13.11 -1.33 13.15
C PRO A 55 12.93 -2.47 12.13
N GLN A 56 12.03 -3.41 12.41
CA GLN A 56 11.74 -4.59 11.57
C GLN A 56 10.26 -4.62 11.17
N ALA A 57 9.63 -3.45 11.09
CA ALA A 57 8.23 -3.34 10.70
C ALA A 57 7.99 -3.93 9.31
N ALA A 58 6.83 -4.55 9.12
CA ALA A 58 6.36 -4.93 7.81
C ALA A 58 6.11 -3.67 6.97
N GLY A 59 6.70 -3.61 5.78
CA GLY A 59 6.37 -2.59 4.78
C GLY A 59 5.01 -2.84 4.13
N ILE A 60 4.58 -4.11 4.06
CA ILE A 60 3.25 -4.51 3.60
C ILE A 60 2.72 -5.59 4.55
N LEU A 61 1.53 -5.36 5.12
CA LEU A 61 0.83 -6.33 5.97
C LEU A 61 -0.51 -6.72 5.34
N MET A 62 -0.68 -8.00 5.02
CA MET A 62 -1.96 -8.55 4.59
C MET A 62 -2.72 -9.14 5.79
N VAL A 63 -3.97 -8.75 5.99
CA VAL A 63 -4.77 -9.20 7.14
C VAL A 63 -6.01 -9.96 6.66
N GLN A 64 -6.25 -11.16 7.21
CA GLN A 64 -7.45 -11.96 6.97
C GLN A 64 -8.34 -12.01 8.21
N GLU A 65 -9.64 -12.28 8.02
CA GLU A 65 -10.67 -12.24 9.09
C GLU A 65 -10.55 -10.95 9.90
N ALA A 66 -10.34 -9.84 9.20
CA ALA A 66 -9.91 -8.58 9.78
C ALA A 66 -11.03 -7.85 10.54
N GLY A 67 -12.20 -8.47 10.72
CA GLY A 67 -13.38 -7.89 11.37
C GLY A 67 -13.73 -6.50 10.83
N SER A 68 -14.01 -5.57 11.74
CA SER A 68 -14.17 -4.14 11.42
C SER A 68 -12.80 -3.44 11.40
N LEU A 69 -12.64 -2.47 10.49
CA LEU A 69 -11.49 -1.57 10.47
C LEU A 69 -11.38 -0.77 11.78
N PRO A 70 -10.18 -0.25 12.11
CA PRO A 70 -10.02 0.66 13.24
C PRO A 70 -10.98 1.84 13.15
N SER A 71 -11.53 2.25 14.29
CA SER A 71 -12.49 3.38 14.37
C SER A 71 -11.95 4.71 13.82
N THR A 72 -10.63 4.84 13.72
CA THR A 72 -9.92 6.03 13.24
C THR A 72 -9.67 6.04 11.72
N ALA A 73 -9.95 4.93 11.02
CA ALA A 73 -9.73 4.84 9.58
C ALA A 73 -10.73 5.70 8.80
N VAL A 74 -10.24 6.59 7.93
CA VAL A 74 -11.08 7.50 7.14
C VAL A 74 -11.03 7.12 5.66
N HIS A 75 -12.19 6.85 5.06
CA HIS A 75 -12.30 6.51 3.64
C HIS A 75 -11.83 7.67 2.76
N THR A 76 -10.89 7.41 1.86
CA THR A 76 -10.28 8.42 0.99
C THR A 76 -11.15 8.81 -0.19
N ARG A 77 -12.15 7.98 -0.53
CA ARG A 77 -12.99 8.06 -1.74
C ARG A 77 -12.21 8.03 -3.04
N ARG A 78 -10.93 7.64 -3.01
CA ARG A 78 -10.14 7.45 -4.21
C ARG A 78 -10.58 6.16 -4.90
N MET A 79 -10.80 6.26 -6.21
CA MET A 79 -11.01 5.07 -7.04
C MET A 79 -9.66 4.40 -7.28
N VAL A 80 -9.42 3.28 -6.60
CA VAL A 80 -8.16 2.52 -6.74
C VAL A 80 -8.14 1.69 -8.02
N GLN A 81 -9.29 1.13 -8.42
CA GLN A 81 -9.45 0.41 -9.68
C GLN A 81 -10.61 0.99 -10.50
N PRO A 82 -10.50 1.04 -11.84
CA PRO A 82 -11.60 1.50 -12.71
C PRO A 82 -12.87 0.68 -12.51
N GLU A 83 -14.03 1.32 -12.66
CA GLU A 83 -15.32 0.63 -12.59
C GLU A 83 -15.39 -0.50 -13.63
N GLY A 84 -15.87 -1.67 -13.20
CA GLY A 84 -15.98 -2.86 -14.06
C GLY A 84 -14.69 -3.68 -14.21
N VAL A 85 -13.58 -3.25 -13.60
CA VAL A 85 -12.33 -4.03 -13.53
C VAL A 85 -12.13 -4.55 -12.11
N GLY A 86 -12.16 -5.87 -11.95
CA GLY A 86 -11.79 -6.53 -10.69
C GLY A 86 -12.84 -6.44 -9.58
N PHE A 87 -12.36 -6.59 -8.34
CA PHE A 87 -13.17 -6.46 -7.13
C PHE A 87 -13.06 -5.02 -6.59
N PRO A 88 -14.14 -4.47 -5.99
CA PRO A 88 -14.09 -3.15 -5.38
C PRO A 88 -12.96 -3.06 -4.34
N ILE A 89 -12.18 -1.99 -4.41
CA ILE A 89 -11.15 -1.67 -3.41
C ILE A 89 -11.49 -0.31 -2.80
N ASP A 90 -11.72 -0.34 -1.49
CA ASP A 90 -11.81 0.85 -0.65
C ASP A 90 -10.44 1.17 -0.05
N GLU A 91 -10.04 2.43 -0.11
CA GLU A 91 -8.81 2.93 0.50
C GLU A 91 -9.13 3.85 1.68
N TYR A 92 -8.35 3.70 2.76
CA TYR A 92 -8.49 4.45 4.01
C TYR A 92 -7.14 5.06 4.42
N VAL A 93 -7.18 6.17 5.18
CA VAL A 93 -6.03 6.80 5.86
C VAL A 93 -6.23 6.88 7.37
#